data_AF-A0A960P167-F1
#
_entry.id   AF-A0A960P167-F1
#
_cell.length_a   1.000
_cell.length_b   1.000
_cell.length_c   1.000
_cell.angle_alpha   90.00
_cell.angle_beta   90.00
_cell.angle_gamma   90.00
#
_symmetry.space_group_name_H-M   'P 1'
#
loop_
_entity.id
_entity.type
_entity.pdbx_description
1 polymer ?
#
loop_
_entity_poly.entity_id
_entity_poly.type
_entity_poly.pdbx_seq_one_letter_code
_entity_poly.pdbx_strand_id
1 'polypeptide(L)'
;GFMWWIAREPRFERYGMYSALGVGNQMIAVLPDIDVVIVNRANTYVGAGTPQGALLDLVEQVLAARTGAPAAEPRLEPMPGAPADPFETAVTAETLAPLVGRWPWPPLPLGMPAEGEVRLAAAEGHLTLTAPIGSTFAVYLQPDGTLREEDSRERYVVVPDEAGEVAGLADAETIAGAAVVAAARGEAARADTLFSLAGDDDRTSVGVGRVVVEWLGERGQRALELARGLAEKTSAREIERRINGVGYALLGEEEKQAAVRVFELNTELFPEASNTWDSLGEAHVALGHVAEAIRSYERSLKLDPESRSAREALEKLRAGG
;
A
#
# COMPACT_ATOMS: atom_id res chain seq x y z
N GLY A 1 10.42 -5.99 -0.77
CA GLY A 1 10.50 -7.36 -0.23
C GLY A 1 10.55 -7.27 1.28
N PHE A 2 9.68 -8.00 1.98
CA PHE A 2 9.75 -8.14 3.43
C PHE A 2 11.10 -8.78 3.77
N MET A 3 12.03 -8.03 4.36
CA MET A 3 13.31 -8.59 4.77
C MET A 3 13.06 -9.47 5.98
N TRP A 4 13.24 -10.78 5.81
CA TRP A 4 13.28 -11.73 6.91
C TRP A 4 14.73 -12.09 7.20
N TRP A 5 15.16 -11.98 8.45
CA TRP A 5 16.47 -12.47 8.87
C TRP A 5 16.32 -13.59 9.87
N ILE A 6 17.30 -14.49 9.86
CA ILE A 6 17.36 -15.61 10.80
C ILE A 6 18.00 -15.09 12.08
N ALA A 7 17.34 -15.33 13.21
CA ALA A 7 17.84 -15.02 14.53
C ALA A 7 17.83 -16.29 15.41
N ARG A 8 18.74 -16.30 16.39
CA ARG A 8 18.73 -17.26 17.50
C ARG A 8 18.49 -16.45 18.76
N GLU A 9 17.52 -16.88 19.57
CA GLU A 9 17.22 -16.24 20.85
C GLU A 9 17.85 -17.06 21.98
N PRO A 10 18.81 -16.51 22.73
CA PRO A 10 19.46 -17.22 23.83
C PRO A 10 18.47 -17.81 24.87
N ARG A 11 17.33 -17.16 25.13
CA ARG A 11 16.31 -17.69 26.07
C ARG A 11 15.81 -19.09 25.69
N PHE A 12 15.81 -19.43 24.40
CA PHE A 12 15.22 -20.65 23.87
C PHE A 12 16.24 -21.59 23.21
N GLU A 13 17.53 -21.35 23.41
CA GLU A 13 18.60 -22.19 22.87
C GLU A 13 18.48 -23.65 23.33
N ARG A 14 18.00 -23.89 24.56
CA ARG A 14 17.74 -25.22 25.11
C ARG A 14 16.67 -26.04 24.37
N TYR A 15 15.91 -25.39 23.49
CA TYR A 15 14.88 -26.00 22.64
C TYR A 15 15.28 -26.02 21.16
N GLY A 16 16.54 -25.67 20.86
CA GLY A 16 17.07 -25.63 19.50
C GLY A 16 16.46 -24.52 18.65
N MET A 17 15.91 -23.46 19.25
CA MET A 17 15.10 -22.49 18.53
C MET A 17 15.88 -21.74 17.43
N TYR A 18 15.27 -21.69 16.24
CA TYR A 18 15.60 -20.75 15.17
C TYR A 18 14.37 -19.92 14.84
N SER A 19 14.53 -18.63 14.58
CA SER A 19 13.41 -17.78 14.15
C SER A 19 13.73 -17.00 12.89
N ALA A 20 12.75 -16.89 12.00
CA ALA A 20 12.74 -15.88 10.95
C ALA A 20 11.99 -14.67 11.50
N LEU A 21 12.60 -13.49 11.44
CA LEU A 21 12.02 -12.23 11.92
C LEU A 21 11.75 -11.27 10.77
N GLY A 22 10.54 -10.75 10.70
CA GLY A 22 10.12 -9.69 9.79
C GLY A 22 9.92 -8.35 10.51
N VAL A 23 9.57 -7.34 9.72
CA VAL A 23 9.22 -5.99 10.22
C VAL A 23 8.10 -6.09 11.27
N GLY A 24 8.13 -5.21 12.28
CA GLY A 24 7.13 -5.20 13.35
C GLY A 24 7.17 -6.43 14.28
N ASN A 25 8.28 -7.19 14.26
CA ASN A 25 8.46 -8.45 14.99
C ASN A 25 7.50 -9.56 14.57
N GLN A 26 7.07 -9.59 13.30
CA GLN A 26 6.55 -10.82 12.73
C GLN A 26 7.59 -11.93 12.92
N MET A 27 7.17 -13.11 13.37
CA MET A 27 8.10 -14.18 13.76
C MET A 27 7.56 -15.54 13.36
N ILE A 28 8.40 -16.35 12.73
CA ILE A 28 8.21 -17.80 12.65
C ILE A 28 9.35 -18.41 13.46
N ALA A 29 9.06 -18.92 14.66
CA ALA A 29 10.02 -19.60 15.52
C ALA A 29 9.80 -21.11 15.44
N VAL A 30 10.84 -21.85 15.06
CA VAL A 30 10.87 -23.31 15.01
C VAL A 30 11.72 -23.80 16.17
N LEU A 31 11.13 -24.64 17.02
CA LEU A 31 11.75 -25.26 18.19
C LEU A 31 11.78 -26.78 17.96
N PRO A 32 12.78 -27.28 17.20
CA PRO A 32 12.80 -28.66 16.71
C PRO A 32 12.94 -29.69 17.82
N ASP A 33 13.61 -29.36 18.92
CA ASP A 33 13.88 -30.32 20.01
C ASP A 33 12.61 -30.72 20.78
N ILE A 34 11.50 -30.02 20.53
CA ILE A 34 10.23 -30.21 21.23
C ILE A 34 9.00 -30.26 20.29
N ASP A 35 9.23 -30.29 18.99
CA ASP A 35 8.20 -30.31 17.93
C ASP A 35 7.22 -29.13 18.01
N VAL A 36 7.73 -27.90 18.11
CA VAL A 36 6.89 -26.69 18.19
C VAL A 36 7.26 -25.69 17.10
N VAL A 37 6.22 -25.09 16.50
CA VAL A 37 6.33 -23.89 15.67
C VAL A 37 5.44 -22.81 16.27
N ILE A 38 5.99 -21.62 16.49
CA ILE A 38 5.26 -20.45 16.96
C ILE A 38 5.26 -19.42 15.83
N VAL A 39 4.07 -18.95 15.46
CA VAL A 39 3.90 -17.90 14.46
C VAL A 39 3.31 -16.67 15.14
N ASN A 40 4.09 -15.59 15.20
CA ASN A 40 3.59 -14.27 15.60
C ASN A 40 3.33 -13.43 14.35
N ARG A 41 2.08 -12.98 14.19
CA ARG A 41 1.68 -12.04 13.14
C ARG A 41 1.42 -10.68 13.78
N ALA A 42 2.22 -9.70 13.37
CA ALA A 42 1.96 -8.29 13.67
C ALA A 42 1.28 -7.63 12.45
N ASN A 43 0.24 -6.83 12.69
CA ASN A 43 -0.39 -6.05 11.62
C ASN A 43 0.44 -4.81 11.28
N THR A 44 1.51 -5.02 10.52
CA THR A 44 2.42 -3.95 10.10
C THR A 44 1.83 -3.01 9.06
N TYR A 45 0.71 -3.39 8.42
CA TYR A 45 0.04 -2.56 7.41
C TYR A 45 -0.52 -1.28 8.01
N VAL A 46 -0.89 -1.30 9.30
CA VAL A 46 -1.33 -0.13 10.06
C VAL A 46 -0.23 0.44 10.97
N GLY A 47 1.03 0.08 10.71
CA GLY A 47 2.17 0.50 11.53
C GLY A 47 2.23 -0.16 12.92
N ALA A 48 1.41 -1.17 13.20
CA ALA A 48 1.47 -1.90 14.46
C ALA A 48 2.62 -2.93 14.46
N GLY A 49 3.22 -3.14 15.62
CA GLY A 49 4.25 -4.14 15.85
C GLY A 49 4.03 -4.83 17.18
N THR A 50 4.57 -6.04 17.34
CA THR A 50 4.56 -6.73 18.63
C THR A 50 5.82 -6.35 19.41
N PRO A 51 5.75 -5.78 20.62
CA PRO A 51 6.95 -5.50 21.40
C PRO A 51 7.74 -6.79 21.65
N GLN A 52 9.02 -6.82 21.22
CA GLN A 52 9.81 -8.05 21.19
C GLN A 52 9.91 -8.72 22.57
N GLY A 53 10.18 -7.95 23.63
CA GLY A 53 10.26 -8.48 25.00
C GLY A 53 8.97 -9.20 25.41
N ALA A 54 7.82 -8.56 25.23
CA ALA A 54 6.52 -9.14 25.57
C ALA A 54 6.20 -10.39 24.74
N LEU A 55 6.59 -10.42 23.46
CA LEU A 55 6.45 -11.60 22.62
C LEU A 55 7.28 -12.77 23.17
N LEU A 56 8.54 -12.54 23.52
CA LEU A 56 9.41 -13.59 24.05
C LEU A 56 8.90 -14.07 25.43
N ASP A 57 8.41 -13.17 26.28
CA ASP A 57 7.81 -13.53 27.57
C ASP A 57 6.55 -14.40 27.39
N LEU A 58 5.75 -14.13 26.35
CA LEU A 58 4.60 -14.97 25.98
C LEU A 58 5.04 -16.34 25.47
N VAL A 59 6.08 -16.40 24.63
CA VAL A 59 6.65 -17.67 24.16
C VAL A 59 7.09 -18.53 25.35
N GLU A 60 7.74 -17.95 26.35
CA GLU A 60 8.15 -18.66 27.55
C GLU A 60 6.95 -19.20 28.35
N GLN A 61 5.87 -18.42 28.47
CA GLN A 61 4.63 -18.87 29.10
C GLN A 61 3.97 -20.03 28.35
N VAL A 62 3.90 -19.97 27.01
CA VAL A 62 3.36 -21.05 26.17
C VAL A 62 4.17 -22.33 26.35
N LEU A 63 5.50 -22.23 26.35
CA LEU A 63 6.39 -23.38 26.55
C LEU A 63 6.26 -23.96 27.96
N ALA A 64 6.08 -23.12 28.98
CA ALA A 64 5.89 -23.55 30.37
C ALA A 64 4.50 -24.17 30.62
N ALA A 65 3.46 -23.69 29.95
CA ALA A 65 2.08 -24.16 30.10
C ALA A 65 1.83 -25.52 29.43
N ARG A 66 2.77 -26.00 28.60
CA ARG A 66 2.66 -27.27 27.89
C ARG A 66 2.58 -28.44 28.87
N THR A 67 1.36 -28.90 29.11
CA THR A 67 1.04 -29.97 30.05
C THR A 67 0.45 -31.15 29.28
N GLY A 68 1.23 -31.80 28.42
CA GLY A 68 0.77 -32.98 27.68
C GLY A 68 1.65 -33.37 26.49
N ALA A 69 1.39 -34.58 25.97
CA ALA A 69 1.93 -35.01 24.68
C ALA A 69 1.13 -34.35 23.53
N PRO A 70 1.78 -33.92 22.44
CA PRO A 70 1.08 -33.47 21.24
C PRO A 70 0.07 -34.50 20.75
N ALA A 71 -1.09 -34.02 20.26
CA ALA A 71 -1.98 -34.88 19.50
C ALA A 71 -1.27 -35.34 18.21
N ALA A 72 -1.44 -36.61 17.83
CA ALA A 72 -0.89 -37.14 16.58
C ALA A 72 -1.48 -36.42 15.34
N GLU A 73 -2.72 -35.96 15.45
CA GLU A 73 -3.42 -35.14 14.47
C GLU A 73 -4.00 -33.90 15.17
N PRO A 74 -3.20 -32.83 15.35
CA PRO A 74 -3.69 -31.62 15.99
C PRO A 74 -4.77 -30.98 15.09
N ARG A 75 -5.94 -30.70 15.67
CA ARG A 75 -6.97 -29.87 15.05
C ARG A 75 -6.84 -28.45 15.57
N LEU A 76 -6.76 -27.48 14.67
CA LEU A 76 -6.84 -26.07 15.04
C LEU A 76 -8.30 -25.79 15.37
N GLU A 77 -8.56 -25.40 16.61
CA GLU A 77 -9.88 -24.98 17.07
C GLU A 77 -9.78 -23.50 17.49
N PRO A 78 -10.82 -22.69 17.24
CA PRO A 78 -10.88 -21.34 17.77
C PRO A 78 -10.69 -21.35 19.28
N MET A 79 -9.88 -20.42 19.79
CA MET A 79 -9.70 -20.29 21.23
C MET A 79 -11.05 -19.95 21.89
N PRO A 80 -11.51 -20.73 22.89
CA PRO A 80 -12.78 -20.46 23.55
C PRO A 80 -12.83 -19.04 24.12
N GLY A 81 -13.89 -18.29 23.78
CA GLY A 81 -14.07 -16.91 24.23
C GLY A 81 -13.29 -15.86 23.44
N ALA A 82 -12.58 -16.24 22.37
CA ALA A 82 -12.07 -15.25 21.42
C ALA A 82 -13.25 -14.46 20.81
N PRO A 83 -13.17 -13.12 20.74
CA PRO A 83 -14.19 -12.34 20.08
C PRO A 83 -14.24 -12.70 18.59
N ALA A 84 -15.44 -12.80 18.03
CA ALA A 84 -15.61 -12.97 16.59
C ALA A 84 -14.99 -11.76 15.86
N ASP A 85 -14.34 -12.01 14.72
CA ASP A 85 -13.91 -10.90 13.88
C ASP A 85 -15.16 -10.22 13.28
N PRO A 86 -15.37 -8.92 13.52
CA PRO A 86 -16.57 -8.23 13.03
C PRO A 86 -16.67 -8.18 11.50
N PHE A 87 -15.59 -8.48 10.77
CA PHE A 87 -15.56 -8.50 9.31
C PHE A 87 -15.80 -9.89 8.71
N GLU A 88 -15.79 -10.96 9.50
CA GLU A 88 -16.13 -12.32 9.06
C GLU A 88 -17.66 -12.50 8.95
N THR A 89 -18.25 -11.78 7.99
CA THR A 89 -19.69 -11.73 7.73
C THR A 89 -20.11 -12.87 6.81
N ALA A 90 -20.27 -14.08 7.36
CA ALA A 90 -20.68 -15.24 6.58
C ALA A 90 -22.07 -15.04 5.92
N VAL A 91 -22.16 -15.21 4.60
CA VAL A 91 -23.40 -15.09 3.80
C VAL A 91 -23.65 -16.33 2.92
N THR A 92 -24.84 -16.44 2.34
CA THR A 92 -25.19 -17.62 1.53
C THR A 92 -24.51 -17.62 0.16
N ALA A 93 -24.38 -18.81 -0.44
CA ALA A 93 -23.79 -18.96 -1.77
C ALA A 93 -24.58 -18.19 -2.84
N GLU A 94 -25.90 -18.07 -2.70
CA GLU A 94 -26.75 -17.30 -3.61
C GLU A 94 -26.42 -15.80 -3.56
N THR A 95 -26.13 -15.25 -2.38
CA THR A 95 -25.69 -13.86 -2.23
C THR A 95 -24.32 -13.61 -2.87
N LEU A 96 -23.42 -14.61 -2.81
CA LEU A 96 -22.07 -14.50 -3.36
C LEU A 96 -22.01 -14.75 -4.87
N ALA A 97 -22.96 -15.51 -5.43
CA ALA A 97 -22.94 -15.94 -6.82
C ALA A 97 -22.71 -14.82 -7.86
N PRO A 98 -23.28 -13.60 -7.71
CA PRO A 98 -23.02 -12.50 -8.66
C PRO A 98 -21.58 -12.00 -8.66
N LEU A 99 -20.83 -12.22 -7.57
CA LEU A 99 -19.44 -11.80 -7.40
C LEU A 99 -18.44 -12.89 -7.81
N VAL A 100 -18.90 -14.05 -8.28
CA VAL A 100 -18.00 -15.13 -8.71
C VAL A 100 -17.56 -14.92 -10.15
N GLY A 101 -16.26 -14.94 -10.40
CA GLY A 101 -15.74 -14.68 -11.74
C GLY A 101 -14.23 -14.54 -11.81
N ARG A 102 -13.78 -14.09 -12.97
CA ARG A 102 -12.37 -13.83 -13.31
C ARG A 102 -12.31 -12.51 -14.05
N TRP A 103 -11.44 -11.62 -13.61
CA TRP A 103 -11.31 -10.29 -14.19
C TRP A 103 -9.85 -9.88 -14.31
N PRO A 104 -9.51 -9.04 -15.29
CA PRO A 104 -8.22 -8.39 -15.36
C PRO A 104 -7.93 -7.60 -14.08
N TRP A 105 -6.66 -7.56 -13.67
CA TRP A 105 -6.17 -6.75 -12.57
C TRP A 105 -5.10 -5.76 -13.05
N PRO A 106 -5.24 -4.45 -12.79
CA PRO A 106 -6.45 -3.81 -12.27
C PRO A 106 -7.66 -3.97 -13.23
N PRO A 107 -8.91 -3.81 -12.75
CA PRO A 107 -10.09 -3.89 -13.60
C PRO A 107 -10.06 -2.87 -14.75
N LEU A 108 -10.44 -3.30 -15.96
CA LEU A 108 -10.43 -2.45 -17.16
C LEU A 108 -11.17 -1.10 -17.00
N PRO A 109 -12.30 -1.01 -16.27
CA PRO A 109 -12.97 0.27 -16.06
C PRO A 109 -12.13 1.32 -15.32
N LEU A 110 -11.04 0.92 -14.64
CA LEU A 110 -10.10 1.89 -14.05
C LEU A 110 -9.25 2.61 -15.11
N GLY A 111 -9.16 2.09 -16.34
CA GLY A 111 -8.42 2.73 -17.44
C GLY A 111 -6.90 2.59 -17.32
N MET A 112 -6.45 1.60 -16.55
CA MET A 112 -5.06 1.19 -16.40
C MET A 112 -4.81 -0.12 -17.18
N PRO A 113 -3.59 -0.35 -17.69
CA PRO A 113 -3.26 -1.62 -18.34
C PRO A 113 -3.37 -2.77 -17.33
N ALA A 114 -3.96 -3.88 -17.75
CA ALA A 114 -4.03 -5.08 -16.92
C ALA A 114 -2.67 -5.79 -16.86
N GLU A 115 -2.24 -6.14 -15.65
CA GLU A 115 -0.98 -6.82 -15.35
C GLU A 115 -1.20 -8.29 -14.97
N GLY A 116 -2.44 -8.70 -14.75
CA GLY A 116 -2.80 -10.09 -14.48
C GLY A 116 -4.29 -10.33 -14.36
N GLU A 117 -4.68 -11.38 -13.63
CA GLU A 117 -6.07 -11.78 -13.40
C GLU A 117 -6.32 -11.97 -11.90
N VAL A 118 -7.46 -11.47 -11.43
CA VAL A 118 -8.04 -11.84 -10.14
C VAL A 118 -9.17 -12.82 -10.38
N ARG A 119 -9.24 -13.85 -9.54
CA ARG A 119 -10.36 -14.80 -9.52
C ARG A 119 -11.08 -14.74 -8.18
N LEU A 120 -12.40 -14.66 -8.23
CA LEU A 120 -13.26 -14.92 -7.08
C LEU A 120 -14.00 -16.25 -7.26
N ALA A 121 -14.03 -17.06 -6.21
CA ALA A 121 -14.82 -18.29 -6.16
C ALA A 121 -15.62 -18.32 -4.86
N ALA A 122 -16.86 -18.83 -4.90
CA ALA A 122 -17.64 -19.02 -3.69
C ALA A 122 -17.08 -20.18 -2.85
N ALA A 123 -17.02 -19.95 -1.55
CA ALA A 123 -16.78 -20.94 -0.51
C ALA A 123 -17.92 -20.84 0.54
N GLU A 124 -17.90 -21.69 1.55
CA GLU A 124 -18.93 -21.67 2.60
C GLU A 124 -18.83 -20.36 3.41
N GLY A 125 -19.82 -19.48 3.27
CA GLY A 125 -19.89 -18.21 3.99
C GLY A 125 -19.11 -17.05 3.35
N HIS A 126 -18.16 -17.29 2.44
CA HIS A 126 -17.22 -16.27 1.97
C HIS A 126 -16.78 -16.51 0.52
N LEU A 127 -16.00 -15.58 -0.05
CA LEU A 127 -15.34 -15.75 -1.34
C LEU A 127 -13.87 -16.07 -1.13
N THR A 128 -13.33 -16.90 -1.99
CA THR A 128 -11.90 -17.11 -2.14
C THR A 128 -11.38 -16.20 -3.26
N LEU A 129 -10.54 -15.23 -2.91
CA LEU A 129 -9.84 -14.35 -3.83
C LEU A 129 -8.48 -14.95 -4.18
N THR A 130 -8.24 -15.22 -5.47
CA THR A 130 -6.91 -15.55 -5.99
C THR A 130 -6.33 -14.30 -6.66
N ALA A 131 -5.25 -13.76 -6.10
CA ALA A 131 -4.55 -12.60 -6.60
C ALA A 131 -3.66 -12.96 -7.81
N PRO A 132 -3.24 -11.97 -8.64
CA PRO A 132 -2.43 -12.24 -9.83
C PRO A 132 -1.11 -12.96 -9.56
N ILE A 133 -0.55 -12.76 -8.36
CA ILE A 133 0.70 -13.40 -7.91
C ILE A 133 0.50 -14.85 -7.41
N GLY A 134 -0.70 -15.40 -7.52
CA GLY A 134 -1.04 -16.78 -7.15
C GLY A 134 -1.39 -16.99 -5.67
N SER A 135 -1.38 -15.93 -4.85
CA SER A 135 -1.82 -15.98 -3.46
C SER A 135 -3.34 -16.06 -3.37
N THR A 136 -3.82 -16.76 -2.35
CA THR A 136 -5.25 -16.98 -2.13
C THR A 136 -5.66 -16.49 -0.75
N PHE A 137 -6.76 -15.74 -0.68
CA PHE A 137 -7.27 -15.13 0.54
C PHE A 137 -8.78 -15.38 0.68
N ALA A 138 -9.24 -15.55 1.91
CA ALA A 138 -10.67 -15.46 2.21
C ALA A 138 -11.08 -13.98 2.26
N VAL A 139 -12.16 -13.64 1.55
CA VAL A 139 -12.75 -12.30 1.56
C VAL A 139 -14.24 -12.38 1.83
N TYR A 140 -14.73 -11.50 2.69
CA TYR A 140 -16.08 -11.52 3.23
C TYR A 140 -16.88 -10.31 2.76
N LEU A 141 -18.11 -10.57 2.29
CA LEU A 141 -19.02 -9.53 1.81
C LEU A 141 -19.58 -8.72 2.97
N GLN A 142 -19.35 -7.42 2.93
CA GLN A 142 -19.81 -6.45 3.93
C GLN A 142 -21.17 -5.86 3.56
N PRO A 143 -21.92 -5.31 4.54
CA PRO A 143 -23.24 -4.71 4.29
C PRO A 143 -23.22 -3.52 3.30
N ASP A 144 -22.09 -2.86 3.13
CA ASP A 144 -21.90 -1.74 2.18
C ASP A 144 -21.56 -2.21 0.74
N GLY A 145 -21.55 -3.53 0.50
CA GLY A 145 -21.22 -4.14 -0.78
C GLY A 145 -19.72 -4.30 -1.05
N THR A 146 -18.86 -3.91 -0.11
CA THR A 146 -17.41 -4.13 -0.22
C THR A 146 -16.99 -5.50 0.27
N LEU A 147 -15.77 -5.92 -0.05
CA LEU A 147 -15.17 -7.14 0.46
C LEU A 147 -14.07 -6.80 1.45
N ARG A 148 -13.98 -7.57 2.54
CA ARG A 148 -12.90 -7.49 3.51
C ARG A 148 -12.10 -8.78 3.53
N GLU A 149 -10.79 -8.65 3.37
CA GLU A 149 -9.86 -9.77 3.53
C GLU A 149 -9.76 -10.20 4.99
N GLU A 150 -9.82 -11.51 5.26
CA GLU A 150 -9.75 -12.09 6.62
C GLU A 150 -8.54 -11.57 7.42
N ASP A 151 -7.36 -11.59 6.79
CA ASP A 151 -6.08 -11.41 7.46
C ASP A 151 -5.65 -9.95 7.59
N SER A 152 -5.50 -9.27 6.45
CA SER A 152 -5.04 -7.88 6.41
C SER A 152 -6.15 -6.89 6.74
N ARG A 153 -7.41 -7.34 6.67
CA ARG A 153 -8.61 -6.49 6.65
C ARG A 153 -8.59 -5.49 5.50
N GLU A 154 -7.83 -5.76 4.43
CA GLU A 154 -7.84 -4.92 3.24
C GLU A 154 -9.27 -4.83 2.69
N ARG A 155 -9.65 -3.63 2.25
CA ARG A 155 -10.96 -3.37 1.67
C ARG A 155 -10.84 -3.41 0.16
N TYR A 156 -11.61 -4.30 -0.46
CA TYR A 156 -11.78 -4.31 -1.91
C TYR A 156 -13.16 -3.76 -2.27
N VAL A 157 -13.18 -2.84 -3.23
CA VAL A 157 -14.39 -2.31 -3.85
C VAL A 157 -14.70 -3.12 -5.11
N VAL A 158 -15.97 -3.46 -5.29
CA VAL A 158 -16.47 -4.04 -6.54
C VAL A 158 -16.50 -2.94 -7.61
N VAL A 159 -15.72 -3.13 -8.67
CA VAL A 159 -15.64 -2.19 -9.78
C VAL A 159 -16.64 -2.61 -10.85
N PRO A 160 -17.65 -1.77 -11.16
CA PRO A 160 -18.62 -2.08 -12.21
C PRO A 160 -18.09 -1.70 -13.61
N ASP A 161 -18.64 -2.33 -14.65
CA ASP A 161 -18.53 -1.83 -16.03
C ASP A 161 -19.54 -0.70 -16.30
N GLU A 162 -19.61 -0.25 -17.55
CA GLU A 162 -20.56 0.80 -17.99
C GLU A 162 -22.03 0.38 -17.87
N ALA A 163 -22.32 -0.93 -17.86
CA ALA A 163 -23.67 -1.46 -17.68
C ALA A 163 -24.05 -1.61 -16.18
N GLY A 164 -23.10 -1.42 -15.27
CA GLY A 164 -23.28 -1.62 -13.83
C GLY A 164 -23.02 -3.06 -13.37
N GLU A 165 -22.54 -3.93 -14.27
CA GLU A 165 -22.23 -5.32 -13.95
C GLU A 165 -20.81 -5.44 -13.37
N VAL A 166 -20.55 -6.51 -12.63
CA VAL A 166 -19.25 -6.72 -11.98
C VAL A 166 -18.14 -6.90 -13.01
N ALA A 167 -17.19 -5.96 -13.01
CA ALA A 167 -16.05 -5.94 -13.92
C ALA A 167 -14.71 -6.18 -13.22
N GLY A 168 -14.71 -6.32 -11.89
CA GLY A 168 -13.58 -6.75 -11.11
C GLY A 168 -13.60 -6.18 -9.69
N LEU A 169 -12.45 -6.22 -9.05
CA LEU A 169 -12.22 -5.70 -7.71
C LEU A 169 -10.99 -4.79 -7.73
N ALA A 170 -10.95 -3.80 -6.85
CA ALA A 170 -9.74 -3.03 -6.59
C ALA A 170 -9.75 -2.50 -5.15
N ASP A 171 -8.57 -2.36 -4.56
CA ASP A 171 -8.42 -1.62 -3.31
C ASP A 171 -8.48 -0.09 -3.56
N ALA A 172 -8.66 0.68 -2.49
CA ALA A 172 -8.80 2.13 -2.62
C ALA A 172 -7.54 2.83 -3.13
N GLU A 173 -6.35 2.25 -2.90
CA GLU A 173 -5.08 2.81 -3.38
C GLU A 173 -4.92 2.64 -4.89
N THR A 174 -5.30 1.49 -5.43
CA THR A 174 -5.37 1.19 -6.87
C THR A 174 -6.36 2.14 -7.55
N ILE A 175 -7.54 2.34 -6.97
CA ILE A 175 -8.55 3.26 -7.51
C ILE A 175 -8.05 4.72 -7.44
N ALA A 176 -7.39 5.13 -6.35
CA ALA A 176 -6.80 6.46 -6.23
C ALA A 176 -5.68 6.69 -7.25
N GLY A 177 -4.85 5.68 -7.53
CA GLY A 177 -3.85 5.71 -8.59
C GLY A 177 -4.48 5.92 -9.98
N ALA A 178 -5.55 5.16 -10.29
CA ALA A 178 -6.31 5.35 -11.51
C ALA A 178 -6.92 6.76 -11.63
N ALA A 179 -7.41 7.33 -10.52
CA ALA A 179 -7.93 8.69 -10.48
C ALA A 179 -6.84 9.73 -10.76
N VAL A 180 -5.62 9.54 -10.24
CA VAL A 180 -4.47 10.39 -10.54
C VAL A 180 -4.10 10.34 -12.02
N VAL A 181 -4.05 9.15 -12.62
CA VAL A 181 -3.78 8.99 -14.06
C VAL A 181 -4.86 9.67 -14.90
N ALA A 182 -6.13 9.50 -14.54
CA ALA A 182 -7.24 10.21 -15.21
C ALA A 182 -7.08 11.73 -15.14
N ALA A 183 -6.74 12.28 -13.96
CA ALA A 183 -6.50 13.72 -13.80
C ALA A 183 -5.28 14.21 -14.59
N ALA A 184 -4.21 13.41 -14.66
CA ALA A 184 -3.02 13.70 -15.48
C ALA A 184 -3.35 13.83 -16.96
N ARG A 185 -4.30 13.02 -17.45
CA ARG A 185 -4.84 13.06 -18.82
C ARG A 185 -5.89 14.15 -19.06
N GLY A 186 -6.18 14.98 -18.06
CA GLY A 186 -7.18 16.05 -18.14
C GLY A 186 -8.63 15.58 -17.94
N GLU A 187 -8.83 14.35 -17.47
CA GLU A 187 -10.16 13.74 -17.28
C GLU A 187 -10.68 13.98 -15.86
N ALA A 188 -10.79 15.25 -15.44
CA ALA A 188 -11.13 15.62 -14.05
C ALA A 188 -12.44 14.98 -13.54
N ALA A 189 -13.49 14.94 -14.39
CA ALA A 189 -14.76 14.31 -14.02
C ALA A 189 -14.62 12.81 -13.76
N ARG A 190 -13.79 12.11 -14.56
CA ARG A 190 -13.52 10.68 -14.38
C ARG A 190 -12.72 10.45 -13.10
N ALA A 191 -11.73 11.30 -12.82
CA ALA A 191 -10.97 11.24 -11.57
C ALA A 191 -11.89 11.40 -10.35
N ASP A 192 -12.85 12.32 -10.40
CA ASP A 192 -13.83 12.54 -9.33
C ASP A 192 -14.78 11.32 -9.15
N THR A 193 -15.21 10.69 -10.25
CA THR A 193 -15.99 9.45 -10.21
C THR A 193 -15.20 8.29 -9.59
N LEU A 194 -13.95 8.08 -10.02
CA LEU A 194 -13.09 7.01 -9.48
C LEU A 194 -12.86 7.18 -7.98
N PHE A 195 -12.59 8.40 -7.54
CA PHE A 195 -12.47 8.67 -6.13
C PHE A 195 -13.78 8.47 -5.33
N SER A 196 -14.94 8.73 -5.94
CA SER A 196 -16.22 8.43 -5.31
C SER A 196 -16.42 6.91 -5.16
N LEU A 197 -15.92 6.13 -6.14
CA LEU A 197 -15.91 4.67 -6.08
C LEU A 197 -14.98 4.14 -4.99
N ALA A 198 -13.78 4.72 -4.82
CA ALA A 198 -12.86 4.34 -3.74
C ALA A 198 -13.52 4.42 -2.36
N GLY A 199 -14.43 5.39 -2.18
CA GLY A 199 -15.13 5.65 -0.93
C GLY A 199 -14.23 6.33 0.10
N ASP A 200 -14.68 6.30 1.36
CA ASP A 200 -13.91 6.84 2.47
C ASP A 200 -12.83 5.83 2.89
N ASP A 201 -11.56 6.18 2.66
CA ASP A 201 -10.39 5.43 3.09
C ASP A 201 -9.39 6.42 3.71
N ASP A 202 -8.89 6.10 4.90
CA ASP A 202 -8.08 7.00 5.72
C ASP A 202 -6.57 6.86 5.49
N ARG A 203 -6.15 5.97 4.58
CA ARG A 203 -4.75 5.84 4.21
C ARG A 203 -4.20 7.13 3.65
N THR A 204 -2.99 7.47 4.09
CA THR A 204 -2.26 8.63 3.57
C THR A 204 -2.05 8.55 2.06
N SER A 205 -1.88 7.37 1.46
CA SER A 205 -1.77 7.21 -0.01
C SER A 205 -3.02 7.71 -0.73
N VAL A 206 -4.21 7.31 -0.29
CA VAL A 206 -5.48 7.72 -0.88
C VAL A 206 -5.68 9.23 -0.73
N GLY A 207 -5.39 9.76 0.47
CA GLY A 207 -5.42 11.21 0.73
C GLY A 207 -4.47 12.01 -0.15
N VAL A 208 -3.23 11.53 -0.35
CA VAL A 208 -2.25 12.14 -1.25
C VAL A 208 -2.72 12.10 -2.69
N GLY A 209 -3.28 10.97 -3.16
CA GLY A 209 -3.89 10.87 -4.48
C GLY A 209 -4.97 11.94 -4.69
N ARG A 210 -5.79 12.20 -3.67
CA ARG A 210 -6.82 13.25 -3.74
C ARG A 210 -6.21 14.64 -3.86
N VAL A 211 -5.19 14.94 -3.05
CA VAL A 211 -4.45 16.22 -3.14
C VAL A 211 -3.92 16.42 -4.56
N VAL A 212 -3.33 15.39 -5.15
CA VAL A 212 -2.79 15.44 -6.52
C VAL A 212 -3.89 15.65 -7.56
N VAL A 213 -5.01 14.94 -7.47
CA VAL A 213 -6.13 15.12 -8.40
C VAL A 213 -6.69 16.54 -8.34
N GLU A 214 -6.86 17.10 -7.14
CA GLU A 214 -7.29 18.50 -6.99
C GLU A 214 -6.28 19.48 -7.59
N TRP A 215 -4.98 19.22 -7.40
CA TRP A 215 -3.94 20.07 -7.97
C TRP A 215 -3.94 20.03 -9.50
N LEU A 216 -3.94 18.82 -10.08
CA LEU A 216 -3.93 18.62 -11.53
C LEU A 216 -5.21 19.16 -12.17
N GLY A 217 -6.36 19.04 -11.50
CA GLY A 217 -7.64 19.61 -11.91
C GLY A 217 -7.79 21.13 -11.73
N GLU A 218 -6.69 21.85 -11.50
CA GLU A 218 -6.66 23.32 -11.32
C GLU A 218 -7.42 23.83 -10.08
N ARG A 219 -7.68 22.95 -9.11
CA ARG A 219 -8.33 23.27 -7.83
C ARG A 219 -7.27 23.42 -6.73
N GLY A 220 -6.24 24.21 -7.00
CA GLY A 220 -5.04 24.32 -6.16
C GLY A 220 -5.32 24.67 -4.70
N GLN A 221 -6.22 25.62 -4.43
CA GLN A 221 -6.60 25.98 -3.05
C GLN A 221 -7.17 24.77 -2.28
N ARG A 222 -7.99 23.94 -2.94
CA ARG A 222 -8.57 22.74 -2.36
C ARG A 222 -7.48 21.69 -2.09
N ALA A 223 -6.54 21.52 -3.01
CA ALA A 223 -5.39 20.63 -2.83
C ALA A 223 -4.57 21.00 -1.58
N LEU A 224 -4.28 22.30 -1.40
CA LEU A 224 -3.51 22.80 -0.25
C LEU A 224 -4.26 22.61 1.08
N GLU A 225 -5.58 22.79 1.11
CA GLU A 225 -6.40 22.52 2.29
C GLU A 225 -6.38 21.04 2.69
N LEU A 226 -6.51 20.15 1.70
CA LEU A 226 -6.43 18.71 1.93
C LEU A 226 -5.04 18.29 2.43
N ALA A 227 -3.97 18.85 1.86
CA ALA A 227 -2.61 18.59 2.30
C ALA A 227 -2.39 19.01 3.77
N ARG A 228 -2.96 20.14 4.19
CA ARG A 228 -2.94 20.57 5.61
C ARG A 228 -3.66 19.58 6.51
N GLY A 229 -4.84 19.07 6.10
CA GLY A 229 -5.57 18.05 6.85
C GLY A 229 -4.80 16.74 7.00
N LEU A 230 -4.03 16.34 5.98
CA LEU A 230 -3.14 15.17 6.08
C LEU A 230 -2.00 15.39 7.08
N ALA A 231 -1.46 16.60 7.14
CA ALA A 231 -0.37 16.96 8.05
C ALA A 231 -0.77 16.91 9.54
N GLU A 232 -2.07 16.90 9.86
CA GLU A 232 -2.57 16.70 11.23
C GLU A 232 -2.41 15.25 11.71
N LYS A 233 -2.35 14.29 10.78
CA LYS A 233 -2.36 12.85 11.08
C LYS A 233 -1.08 12.13 10.65
N THR A 234 -0.32 12.73 9.73
CA THR A 234 0.84 12.11 9.10
C THR A 234 2.01 13.09 9.05
N SER A 235 3.24 12.58 9.16
CA SER A 235 4.44 13.40 9.10
C SER A 235 4.63 14.08 7.72
N ALA A 236 5.15 15.31 7.73
CA ALA A 236 5.50 16.05 6.51
C ALA A 236 6.40 15.23 5.57
N ARG A 237 7.39 14.53 6.11
CA ARG A 237 8.31 13.66 5.35
C ARG A 237 7.59 12.50 4.65
N GLU A 238 6.53 11.96 5.23
CA GLU A 238 5.76 10.90 4.58
C GLU A 238 4.89 11.47 3.45
N ILE A 239 4.22 12.61 3.67
CA ILE A 239 3.43 13.28 2.63
C ILE A 239 4.33 13.67 1.45
N GLU A 240 5.47 14.31 1.73
CA GLU A 240 6.49 14.68 0.73
C GLU A 240 6.90 13.45 -0.11
N ARG A 241 7.30 12.35 0.54
CA ARG A 241 7.73 11.13 -0.17
C ARG A 241 6.61 10.50 -1.00
N ARG A 242 5.37 10.52 -0.52
CA ARG A 242 4.23 9.95 -1.24
C ARG A 242 3.88 10.80 -2.47
N ILE A 243 3.87 12.13 -2.36
CA ILE A 243 3.69 13.03 -3.52
C ILE A 243 4.83 12.81 -4.51
N ASN A 244 6.06 12.68 -4.03
CA ASN A 244 7.22 12.38 -4.88
C ASN A 244 7.04 11.07 -5.65
N GLY A 245 6.59 10.02 -4.95
CA GLY A 245 6.28 8.72 -5.55
C GLY A 245 5.23 8.80 -6.64
N VAL A 246 4.19 9.61 -6.45
CA VAL A 246 3.18 9.86 -7.49
C VAL A 246 3.79 10.55 -8.72
N GLY A 247 4.66 11.54 -8.53
CA GLY A 247 5.37 12.19 -9.63
C GLY A 247 6.20 11.20 -10.47
N TYR A 248 6.93 10.29 -9.80
CA TYR A 248 7.69 9.24 -10.49
C TYR A 248 6.81 8.20 -11.18
N ALA A 249 5.68 7.82 -10.57
CA ALA A 249 4.72 6.93 -11.22
C ALA A 249 4.22 7.54 -12.53
N LEU A 250 3.88 8.85 -12.53
CA LEU A 250 3.47 9.56 -13.75
C LEU A 250 4.59 9.66 -14.80
N LEU A 251 5.86 9.78 -14.40
CA LEU A 251 6.99 9.69 -15.34
C LEU A 251 7.05 8.30 -16.00
N GLY A 252 6.82 7.23 -15.24
CA GLY A 252 6.78 5.85 -15.75
C GLY A 252 5.62 5.60 -16.72
N GLU A 253 4.48 6.26 -16.50
CA GLU A 253 3.30 6.25 -17.38
C GLU A 253 3.41 7.21 -18.59
N GLU A 254 4.59 7.82 -18.81
CA GLU A 254 4.85 8.82 -19.86
C GLU A 254 4.03 10.13 -19.75
N GLU A 255 3.33 10.35 -18.63
CA GLU A 255 2.56 11.56 -18.32
C GLU A 255 3.48 12.69 -17.78
N LYS A 256 4.54 13.00 -18.53
CA LYS A 256 5.67 13.84 -18.08
C LYS A 256 5.26 15.25 -17.68
N GLN A 257 4.31 15.87 -18.39
CA GLN A 257 3.80 17.19 -18.06
C GLN A 257 3.07 17.18 -16.72
N ALA A 258 2.24 16.17 -16.46
CA ALA A 258 1.56 16.02 -15.19
C ALA A 258 2.55 15.72 -14.06
N ALA A 259 3.57 14.90 -14.30
CA ALA A 259 4.64 14.64 -13.35
C ALA A 259 5.34 15.93 -12.90
N VAL A 260 5.72 16.82 -13.84
CA VAL A 260 6.27 18.15 -13.50
C VAL A 260 5.34 18.92 -12.58
N ARG A 261 4.04 18.98 -12.91
CA ARG A 261 3.05 19.67 -12.06
C ARG A 261 2.95 19.06 -10.66
N VAL A 262 3.07 17.75 -10.51
CA VAL A 262 3.08 17.07 -9.20
C VAL A 262 4.36 17.38 -8.43
N PHE A 263 5.52 17.44 -9.09
CA PHE A 263 6.75 17.86 -8.42
C PHE A 263 6.72 19.34 -8.03
N GLU A 264 6.14 20.21 -8.85
CA GLU A 264 5.87 21.62 -8.48
C GLU A 264 5.01 21.72 -7.23
N LEU A 265 3.91 20.94 -7.14
CA LEU A 265 3.12 20.83 -5.91
C LEU A 265 3.98 20.41 -4.71
N ASN A 266 4.89 19.44 -4.89
CA ASN A 266 5.76 18.98 -3.82
C ASN A 266 6.71 20.10 -3.36
N THR A 267 7.24 20.91 -4.29
CA THR A 267 8.06 22.09 -3.97
C THR A 267 7.26 23.21 -3.29
N GLU A 268 5.98 23.36 -3.63
CA GLU A 268 5.10 24.36 -2.99
C GLU A 268 4.78 23.97 -1.54
N LEU A 269 4.51 22.68 -1.30
CA LEU A 269 4.22 22.16 0.04
C LEU A 269 5.48 22.04 0.91
N PHE A 270 6.62 21.71 0.31
CA PHE A 270 7.88 21.45 1.01
C PHE A 270 9.06 22.17 0.34
N PRO A 271 9.09 23.52 0.38
CA PRO A 271 10.07 24.33 -0.37
C PRO A 271 11.51 24.24 0.17
N GLU A 272 11.69 23.70 1.37
CA GLU A 272 12.98 23.54 2.04
C GLU A 272 13.50 22.08 2.00
N ALA A 273 12.77 21.16 1.36
CA ALA A 273 13.22 19.80 1.14
C ALA A 273 14.04 19.72 -0.16
N SER A 274 15.35 19.46 -0.08
CA SER A 274 16.22 19.39 -1.28
C SER A 274 15.75 18.35 -2.30
N ASN A 275 15.19 17.23 -1.82
CA ASN A 275 14.70 16.13 -2.63
C ASN A 275 13.54 16.52 -3.57
N THR A 276 12.68 17.47 -3.18
CA THR A 276 11.55 17.91 -4.03
C THR A 276 12.04 18.69 -5.24
N TRP A 277 13.04 19.55 -5.04
CA TRP A 277 13.71 20.29 -6.12
C TRP A 277 14.57 19.40 -7.01
N ASP A 278 15.24 18.40 -6.44
CA ASP A 278 15.98 17.40 -7.22
C ASP A 278 15.04 16.66 -8.18
N SER A 279 13.92 16.15 -7.64
CA SER A 279 12.92 15.40 -8.41
C SER A 279 12.21 16.28 -9.46
N LEU A 280 11.95 17.56 -9.16
CA LEU A 280 11.46 18.52 -10.16
C LEU A 280 12.48 18.73 -11.30
N GLY A 281 13.77 18.77 -10.96
CA GLY A 281 14.86 18.83 -11.94
C GLY A 281 14.85 17.62 -12.88
N GLU A 282 14.71 16.42 -12.33
CA GLU A 282 14.62 15.18 -13.12
C GLU A 282 13.43 15.18 -14.09
N ALA A 283 12.26 15.63 -13.62
CA ALA A 283 11.08 15.73 -14.46
C ALA A 283 11.23 16.76 -15.60
N HIS A 284 11.88 17.89 -15.34
CA HIS A 284 12.22 18.84 -16.40
C HIS A 284 13.23 18.28 -17.42
N VAL A 285 14.20 17.48 -16.97
CA VAL A 285 15.10 16.75 -17.89
C VAL A 285 14.30 15.80 -18.78
N ALA A 286 13.33 15.07 -18.22
CA ALA A 286 12.47 14.16 -18.97
C ALA A 286 11.65 14.87 -20.07
N LEU A 287 11.30 16.15 -19.88
CA LEU A 287 10.66 17.00 -20.89
C LEU A 287 11.64 17.74 -21.82
N GLY A 288 12.95 17.65 -21.58
CA GLY A 288 13.94 18.44 -22.31
C GLY A 288 13.98 19.93 -21.93
N HIS A 289 13.34 20.32 -20.82
CA HIS A 289 13.34 21.68 -20.29
C HIS A 289 14.63 21.97 -19.52
N VAL A 290 15.75 22.09 -20.26
CA VAL A 290 17.11 22.15 -19.69
C VAL A 290 17.29 23.34 -18.73
N ALA A 291 16.76 24.52 -19.08
CA ALA A 291 16.93 25.72 -18.26
C ALA A 291 16.19 25.59 -16.92
N GLU A 292 14.98 25.05 -16.94
CA GLU A 292 14.17 24.75 -15.76
C GLU A 292 14.86 23.69 -14.88
N ALA A 293 15.37 22.62 -15.48
CA ALA A 293 16.08 21.56 -14.78
C ALA A 293 17.30 22.11 -14.02
N ILE A 294 18.11 22.95 -14.68
CA ILE A 294 19.28 23.60 -14.04
C ILE A 294 18.85 24.42 -12.82
N ARG A 295 17.79 25.24 -12.93
CA ARG A 295 17.28 26.05 -11.81
C ARG A 295 16.86 25.18 -10.64
N SER A 296 16.17 24.07 -10.91
CA SER A 296 15.71 23.14 -9.86
C SER A 296 16.87 22.44 -9.15
N TYR A 297 17.86 21.93 -9.89
CA TYR A 297 19.05 21.33 -9.28
C TYR A 297 19.92 22.33 -8.51
N GLU A 298 20.05 23.58 -9.01
CA GLU A 298 20.74 24.64 -8.26
C GLU A 298 20.04 24.95 -6.94
N ARG A 299 18.70 24.97 -6.92
CA ARG A 299 17.92 25.12 -5.70
C ARG A 299 18.08 23.93 -4.77
N SER A 300 18.09 22.70 -5.30
CA SER A 300 18.36 21.48 -4.52
C SER A 300 19.74 21.54 -3.84
N LEU A 301 20.81 21.89 -4.58
CA LEU A 301 22.16 22.03 -4.01
C LEU A 301 22.30 23.16 -3.00
N LYS A 302 21.51 24.22 -3.14
CA LYS A 302 21.50 25.29 -2.15
C LYS A 302 20.94 24.81 -0.80
N LEU A 303 19.98 23.88 -0.82
CA LEU A 303 19.36 23.29 0.36
C LEU A 303 20.20 22.14 0.92
N ASP A 304 20.80 21.33 0.03
CA ASP A 304 21.71 20.24 0.37
C ASP A 304 22.96 20.29 -0.52
N PRO A 305 24.04 20.96 -0.06
CA PRO A 305 25.30 21.03 -0.79
C PRO A 305 25.96 19.67 -1.04
N GLU A 306 25.54 18.62 -0.30
CA GLU A 306 26.05 17.26 -0.41
C GLU A 306 25.28 16.36 -1.38
N SER A 307 24.21 16.88 -2.01
CA SER A 307 23.43 16.13 -3.00
C SER A 307 24.28 15.75 -4.22
N ARG A 308 24.69 14.48 -4.29
CA ARG A 308 25.45 13.95 -5.44
C ARG A 308 24.63 13.99 -6.72
N SER A 309 23.34 13.64 -6.64
CA SER A 309 22.39 13.64 -7.76
C SER A 309 22.40 14.99 -8.49
N ALA A 310 22.13 16.07 -7.75
CA ALA A 310 22.06 17.41 -8.32
C ALA A 310 23.40 17.90 -8.89
N ARG A 311 24.55 17.56 -8.28
CA ARG A 311 25.87 17.91 -8.83
C ARG A 311 26.12 17.23 -10.17
N GLU A 312 25.91 15.92 -10.24
CA GLU A 312 26.11 15.12 -11.45
C GLU A 312 25.16 15.57 -12.58
N ALA A 313 23.90 15.85 -12.24
CA ALA A 313 22.93 16.36 -13.20
C ALA A 313 23.34 17.73 -13.77
N LEU A 314 23.77 18.68 -12.93
CA LEU A 314 24.23 19.99 -13.39
C LEU A 314 25.49 19.91 -14.26
N GLU A 315 26.46 19.06 -13.89
CA GLU A 315 27.66 18.84 -14.70
C GLU A 315 27.28 18.36 -16.10
N LYS A 316 26.42 17.34 -16.19
CA LYS A 316 25.94 16.79 -17.45
C LYS A 316 25.17 17.81 -18.29
N LEU A 317 24.24 18.55 -17.68
CA LEU A 317 23.40 19.52 -18.38
C LEU A 317 24.21 20.72 -18.89
N ARG A 318 25.21 21.18 -18.14
CA ARG A 318 26.09 22.30 -18.54
C ARG A 318 27.15 21.89 -19.55
N ALA A 319 27.56 20.62 -19.57
CA ALA A 319 28.49 20.10 -20.57
C ALA A 319 27.83 19.79 -21.93
N GLY A 320 26.51 19.56 -21.94
CA GLY A 320 25.73 19.19 -23.13
C GLY A 320 24.92 20.32 -23.78
N GLY A 321 25.01 21.56 -23.27
CA GLY A 321 24.37 22.76 -23.85
C GLY A 321 25.37 23.66 -24.55
#